data_AF-A0A978TJB7-F1
#
_entry.id   AF-A0A978TJB7-F1
#
_cell.length_a   1.000
_cell.length_b   1.000
_cell.length_c   1.000
_cell.angle_alpha   90.00
_cell.angle_beta   90.00
_cell.angle_gamma   90.00
#
_symmetry.space_group_name_H-M   'P 1'
#
loop_
_entity.id
_entity.type
_entity.pdbx_description
1 polymer ?
#
loop_
_entity_poly.entity_id
_entity_poly.type
_entity_poly.pdbx_seq_one_letter_code
_entity_poly.pdbx_strand_id
1 'polypeptide(L)'
;LNPEALANPNLGAIALTGALAALAVGWSEEVLFRGWLLQELEQGYSPAMALSLSSLVFALAHFIKPLEAILRMLPQFFGLLLLGMTLVWARRISLPPVPRATSLGPAVGLHSGLVWAYYVLNVGELMRSTHQVPAWVTGLEGNPLAGLLGIGLLTGLAGLCFRWAHAPVKDAPPGSPAP
;
A
#
# COMPACT_ATOMS: atom_id res chain seq x y z
N LEU A 1 -6.19 8.58 -38.27
CA LEU A 1 -5.35 8.11 -37.15
C LEU A 1 -4.78 6.76 -37.55
N ASN A 2 -3.46 6.58 -37.55
CA ASN A 2 -2.82 5.34 -38.00
C ASN A 2 -3.02 4.23 -36.94
N PRO A 3 -3.73 3.12 -37.23
CA PRO A 3 -3.97 2.05 -36.27
C PRO A 3 -2.70 1.31 -35.82
N GLU A 4 -1.61 1.39 -36.58
CA GLU A 4 -0.32 0.78 -36.21
C GLU A 4 0.41 1.54 -35.09
N ALA A 5 0.14 2.83 -34.89
CA ALA A 5 0.69 3.59 -33.77
C ALA A 5 0.09 3.17 -32.40
N LEU A 6 -0.99 2.39 -32.41
CA LEU A 6 -1.58 1.76 -31.22
C LEU A 6 -1.04 0.34 -30.96
N ALA A 7 -0.22 -0.21 -31.87
CA ALA A 7 0.21 -1.62 -31.83
C ALA A 7 1.45 -1.88 -30.96
N ASN A 8 2.09 -0.84 -30.43
CA ASN A 8 3.24 -1.02 -29.54
C ASN A 8 3.22 0.05 -28.43
N PRO A 9 2.58 -0.23 -27.28
CA PRO A 9 2.61 0.70 -26.17
C PRO A 9 4.07 0.98 -25.82
N ASN A 10 4.48 2.25 -25.83
CA ASN A 10 5.82 2.62 -25.39
C ASN A 10 5.90 2.36 -23.88
N LEU A 11 6.29 1.14 -23.51
CA LEU A 11 6.34 0.68 -22.13
C LEU A 11 7.25 1.57 -21.27
N GLY A 12 8.31 2.13 -21.84
CA GLY A 12 9.17 3.09 -21.15
C GLY A 12 8.42 4.37 -20.80
N ALA A 13 7.62 4.92 -21.73
CA ALA A 13 6.77 6.07 -21.47
C ALA A 13 5.67 5.76 -20.45
N ILE A 14 4.99 4.62 -20.57
CA ILE A 14 3.96 4.17 -19.60
C ILE A 14 4.57 4.01 -18.20
N ALA A 15 5.73 3.38 -18.11
CA ALA A 15 6.44 3.20 -16.85
C ALA A 15 6.83 4.54 -16.22
N LEU A 16 7.37 5.48 -16.99
CA LEU A 16 7.75 6.80 -16.49
C LEU A 16 6.52 7.62 -16.05
N THR A 17 5.48 7.68 -16.88
CA THR A 17 4.22 8.36 -16.55
C THR A 17 3.58 7.77 -15.30
N GLY A 18 3.52 6.44 -15.23
CA GLY A 18 3.03 5.72 -14.06
C GLY A 18 3.85 6.01 -12.81
N ALA A 19 5.19 6.07 -12.92
CA ALA A 19 6.06 6.32 -11.78
C ALA A 19 5.84 7.73 -11.21
N LEU A 20 5.74 8.74 -12.08
CA LEU A 20 5.46 10.12 -11.67
C LEU A 20 4.08 10.25 -11.03
N ALA A 21 3.05 9.65 -11.64
CA ALA A 21 1.68 9.67 -11.11
C ALA A 21 1.59 8.94 -9.76
N ALA A 22 2.16 7.74 -9.67
CA ALA A 22 2.14 6.93 -8.46
C ALA A 22 2.95 7.57 -7.32
N LEU A 23 4.07 8.22 -7.63
CA LEU A 23 4.84 8.99 -6.64
C LEU A 23 4.03 10.18 -6.14
N ALA A 24 3.37 10.94 -7.02
CA ALA A 24 2.55 12.07 -6.62
C ALA A 24 1.38 11.64 -5.71
N VAL A 25 0.67 10.58 -6.11
CA VAL A 25 -0.43 9.99 -5.32
C VAL A 25 0.08 9.45 -3.99
N GLY A 26 1.05 8.52 -4.02
CA GLY A 26 1.57 7.88 -2.82
C GLY A 26 2.20 8.88 -1.85
N TRP A 27 2.93 9.88 -2.34
CA TRP A 27 3.45 10.95 -1.48
C TRP A 27 2.33 11.75 -0.82
N SER A 28 1.35 12.21 -1.61
CA SER A 28 0.27 13.06 -1.10
C SER A 28 -0.59 12.34 -0.06
N GLU A 29 -0.93 11.08 -0.35
CA GLU A 29 -1.72 10.26 0.55
C GLU A 29 -0.94 9.90 1.82
N GLU A 30 0.34 9.53 1.73
CA GLU A 30 1.11 9.22 2.93
C GLU A 30 1.36 10.45 3.80
N VAL A 31 1.54 11.65 3.22
CA VAL A 31 1.58 12.90 3.98
C VAL A 31 0.27 13.11 4.74
N LEU A 32 -0.87 12.87 4.12
CA LEU A 32 -2.18 13.02 4.76
C LEU A 32 -2.42 11.96 5.85
N PHE A 33 -2.29 10.67 5.51
CA PHE A 33 -2.69 9.56 6.39
C PHE A 33 -1.63 9.23 7.44
N ARG A 34 -0.33 9.21 7.09
CA ARG A 34 0.77 8.75 7.97
C ARG A 34 1.63 9.91 8.46
N GLY A 35 1.57 11.05 7.77
CA GLY A 35 2.13 12.32 8.23
C GLY A 35 1.20 12.97 9.24
N TRP A 36 0.02 13.41 8.82
CA TRP A 36 -0.90 14.15 9.68
C TRP A 36 -1.82 13.26 10.53
N LEU A 37 -2.72 12.48 9.91
CA LEU A 37 -3.77 11.77 10.64
C LEU A 37 -3.23 10.80 11.71
N LEU A 38 -2.25 9.97 11.35
CA LEU A 38 -1.63 9.05 12.30
C LEU A 38 -0.98 9.78 13.48
N GLN A 39 -0.28 10.90 13.23
CA GLN A 39 0.36 11.67 14.29
C GLN A 39 -0.67 12.29 15.23
N GLU A 40 -1.76 12.85 14.71
CA GLU A 40 -2.86 13.37 15.52
C GLU A 40 -3.49 12.28 16.40
N LEU A 41 -3.71 11.09 15.85
CA LEU A 41 -4.24 9.96 16.62
C LEU A 41 -3.25 9.51 17.72
N GLU A 42 -1.95 9.51 17.44
CA GLU A 42 -0.92 9.11 18.40
C GLU A 42 -0.74 10.10 19.57
N GLN A 43 -1.26 11.34 19.47
CA GLN A 43 -1.27 12.29 20.59
C GLN A 43 -2.26 11.91 21.70
N GLY A 44 -3.37 11.22 21.36
CA GLY A 44 -4.47 10.94 22.29
C GLY A 44 -4.83 9.47 22.47
N TYR A 45 -4.35 8.59 21.59
CA TYR A 45 -4.67 7.16 21.59
C TYR A 45 -3.40 6.30 21.71
N SER A 46 -3.57 5.05 22.16
CA SER A 46 -2.46 4.09 22.20
C SER A 46 -1.93 3.78 20.78
N PRO A 47 -0.65 3.38 20.62
CA PRO A 47 -0.07 3.12 19.31
C PRO A 47 -0.83 2.07 18.47
N ALA A 48 -1.48 1.10 19.12
CA ALA A 48 -2.30 0.08 18.48
C ALA A 48 -3.66 0.64 18.03
N MET A 49 -4.28 1.50 18.83
CA MET A 49 -5.55 2.14 18.49
C MET A 49 -5.36 3.18 17.37
N ALA A 50 -4.30 3.99 17.43
CA ALA A 50 -3.95 4.92 16.36
C ALA A 50 -3.69 4.22 15.03
N LEU A 51 -2.96 3.10 15.03
CA LEU A 51 -2.74 2.26 13.85
C LEU A 51 -4.07 1.74 13.29
N SER A 52 -4.95 1.23 14.15
CA SER A 52 -6.23 0.65 13.73
C SER A 52 -7.16 1.71 13.14
N LEU A 53 -7.29 2.86 13.80
CA LEU A 53 -8.13 3.97 13.34
C LEU A 53 -7.61 4.59 12.04
N SER A 54 -6.30 4.85 11.95
CA SER A 54 -5.68 5.38 10.72
C SER A 54 -5.89 4.42 9.54
N SER A 55 -5.70 3.11 9.75
CA SER A 55 -5.90 2.09 8.71
C SER A 55 -7.37 1.95 8.31
N LEU A 56 -8.29 2.08 9.26
CA LEU A 56 -9.73 2.05 9.00
C LEU A 56 -10.17 3.26 8.16
N VAL A 57 -9.73 4.46 8.52
CA VAL A 57 -10.04 5.68 7.76
C VAL A 57 -9.47 5.60 6.35
N PHE A 58 -8.23 5.10 6.20
CA PHE A 58 -7.63 4.82 4.89
C PHE A 58 -8.49 3.87 4.05
N ALA A 59 -8.92 2.74 4.63
CA ALA A 59 -9.72 1.75 3.93
C ALA A 59 -11.10 2.32 3.52
N LEU A 60 -11.74 3.08 4.40
CA LEU A 60 -13.03 3.73 4.11
C LEU A 60 -12.91 4.76 2.98
N ALA A 61 -11.87 5.60 3.00
CA ALA A 61 -11.62 6.58 1.95
C ALA A 61 -11.44 5.93 0.56
N HIS A 62 -10.84 4.73 0.52
CA HIS A 62 -10.60 3.97 -0.70
C HIS A 62 -11.76 3.04 -1.10
N PHE A 63 -12.81 2.97 -0.29
CA PHE A 63 -13.92 2.03 -0.48
C PHE A 63 -15.30 2.72 -0.52
N ILE A 64 -15.33 3.99 -0.94
CA ILE A 64 -16.56 4.74 -1.20
C ILE A 64 -17.19 4.24 -2.51
N LYS A 65 -18.28 3.46 -2.41
CA LYS A 65 -18.96 2.79 -3.53
C LYS A 65 -20.48 2.70 -3.30
N PRO A 66 -21.30 2.49 -4.35
CA PRO A 66 -22.71 2.11 -4.17
C PRO A 66 -22.86 0.80 -3.38
N LEU A 67 -24.00 0.61 -2.70
CA LEU A 67 -24.24 -0.54 -1.81
C LEU A 67 -24.02 -1.89 -2.49
N GLU A 68 -24.49 -2.07 -3.72
CA GLU A 68 -24.31 -3.30 -4.49
C GLU A 68 -22.83 -3.63 -4.71
N ALA A 69 -22.02 -2.60 -5.01
CA ALA A 69 -20.58 -2.74 -5.19
C ALA A 69 -19.86 -2.99 -3.85
N ILE A 70 -20.34 -2.43 -2.74
CA ILE A 70 -19.83 -2.72 -1.39
C ILE A 70 -19.98 -4.20 -1.08
N LEU A 71 -21.18 -4.77 -1.27
CA LEU A 71 -21.46 -6.17 -0.96
C LEU A 71 -20.60 -7.11 -1.81
N ARG A 72 -20.47 -6.80 -3.10
CA ARG A 72 -19.71 -7.62 -4.05
C ARG A 72 -18.19 -7.51 -3.85
N MET A 73 -17.68 -6.34 -3.50
CA MET A 73 -16.24 -6.08 -3.33
C MET A 73 -15.81 -6.08 -1.86
N LEU A 74 -16.63 -6.59 -0.94
CA LEU A 74 -16.29 -6.63 0.48
C LEU A 74 -14.91 -7.25 0.78
N PRO A 75 -14.42 -8.28 0.05
CA PRO A 75 -13.04 -8.76 0.22
C PRO A 75 -11.97 -7.69 0.00
N GLN A 76 -12.19 -6.75 -0.94
CA GLN A 76 -11.29 -5.63 -1.21
C GLN A 76 -11.09 -4.76 0.03
N PHE A 77 -12.15 -4.54 0.82
CA PHE A 77 -12.09 -3.72 2.02
C PHE A 77 -11.08 -4.27 3.04
N PHE A 78 -11.05 -5.59 3.22
CA PHE A 78 -10.06 -6.23 4.10
C PHE A 78 -8.64 -6.12 3.55
N GLY A 79 -8.46 -6.22 2.22
CA GLY A 79 -7.18 -5.93 1.56
C GLY A 79 -6.73 -4.49 1.78
N LEU A 80 -7.64 -3.51 1.69
CA LEU A 80 -7.35 -2.10 1.95
C LEU A 80 -7.02 -1.83 3.42
N LEU A 81 -7.70 -2.48 4.36
CA LEU A 81 -7.39 -2.38 5.79
C LEU A 81 -5.99 -2.93 6.08
N LEU A 82 -5.66 -4.10 5.54
CA LEU A 82 -4.34 -4.71 5.68
C LEU A 82 -3.24 -3.85 5.04
N LEU A 83 -3.49 -3.26 3.87
CA LEU A 83 -2.59 -2.29 3.25
C LEU A 83 -2.41 -1.06 4.15
N GLY A 84 -3.51 -0.59 4.73
CA GLY A 84 -3.57 0.46 5.74
C GLY A 84 -2.56 0.24 6.86
N MET A 85 -2.63 -0.95 7.48
CA MET A 85 -1.75 -1.37 8.58
C MET A 85 -0.30 -1.54 8.12
N THR A 86 -0.10 -2.14 6.95
CA THR A 86 1.21 -2.35 6.34
C THR A 86 1.97 -1.04 6.18
N LEU A 87 1.29 0.01 5.72
CA LEU A 87 1.88 1.33 5.53
C LEU A 87 2.18 2.04 6.87
N VAL A 88 1.39 1.80 7.93
CA VAL A 88 1.75 2.25 9.28
C VAL A 88 3.02 1.56 9.78
N TRP A 89 3.16 0.24 9.59
CA TRP A 89 4.41 -0.44 9.94
C TRP A 89 5.58 0.05 9.08
N ALA A 90 5.38 0.26 7.79
CA ALA A 90 6.40 0.84 6.92
C ALA A 90 6.85 2.21 7.44
N ARG A 91 5.91 3.09 7.82
CA ARG A 91 6.21 4.40 8.43
C ARG A 91 7.06 4.28 9.69
N ARG A 92 6.91 3.20 10.47
CA ARG A 92 7.65 2.96 11.71
C ARG A 92 9.02 2.31 11.51
N ILE A 93 9.40 1.96 10.28
CA ILE A 93 10.75 1.45 9.97
C ILE A 93 11.78 2.55 10.25
N SER A 94 12.74 2.23 11.12
CA SER A 94 13.91 3.07 11.36
C SER A 94 14.98 2.80 10.30
N LEU A 95 15.40 3.82 9.55
CA LEU A 95 16.43 3.70 8.53
C LEU A 95 17.79 4.18 9.07
N PRO A 96 18.88 3.38 8.99
CA PRO A 96 20.23 3.86 9.23
C PRO A 96 20.63 4.96 8.22
N PRO A 97 21.49 5.92 8.59
CA PRO A 97 22.23 6.05 9.84
C PRO A 97 21.51 6.87 10.91
N VAL A 98 20.27 7.31 10.71
CA VAL A 98 19.58 8.23 11.63
C VAL A 98 18.85 7.42 12.70
N PRO A 99 19.41 7.26 13.92
CA PRO A 99 18.78 6.46 14.95
C PRO A 99 17.55 7.22 15.45
N ARG A 100 16.41 6.53 15.56
CA ARG A 100 15.14 7.01 16.15
C ARG A 100 14.32 8.03 15.34
N ALA A 101 14.77 8.47 14.16
CA ALA A 101 13.91 9.24 13.26
C ALA A 101 13.23 8.29 12.28
N THR A 102 11.99 7.91 12.58
CA THR A 102 11.15 7.26 11.58
C THR A 102 10.80 8.32 10.52
N SER A 103 10.82 7.96 9.23
CA SER A 103 10.45 8.87 8.14
C SER A 103 9.24 8.39 7.35
N LEU A 104 8.63 9.27 6.55
CA LEU A 104 7.58 8.89 5.60
C LEU A 104 8.13 8.06 4.43
N GLY A 105 9.44 8.07 4.20
CA GLY A 105 10.08 7.47 3.03
C GLY A 105 9.69 6.02 2.75
N PRO A 106 9.79 5.09 3.72
CA PRO A 106 9.40 3.70 3.50
C PRO A 106 7.91 3.54 3.14
N ALA A 107 7.01 4.30 3.78
CA ALA A 107 5.59 4.25 3.47
C ALA A 107 5.31 4.82 2.08
N VAL A 108 5.89 5.99 1.74
CA VAL A 108 5.75 6.63 0.42
C VAL A 108 6.28 5.71 -0.68
N GLY A 109 7.48 5.15 -0.50
CA GLY A 109 8.10 4.25 -1.46
C GLY A 109 7.28 2.98 -1.66
N LEU A 110 6.79 2.37 -0.58
CA LEU A 110 5.96 1.17 -0.65
C LEU A 110 4.62 1.45 -1.34
N HIS A 111 3.92 2.50 -0.93
CA HIS A 111 2.63 2.85 -1.51
C HIS A 111 2.76 3.21 -2.99
N SER A 112 3.68 4.13 -3.31
CA SER A 112 3.95 4.54 -4.70
C SER A 112 4.39 3.35 -5.55
N GLY A 113 5.21 2.44 -5.01
CA GLY A 113 5.65 1.24 -5.70
C GLY A 113 4.49 0.29 -6.05
N LEU A 114 3.55 0.08 -5.12
CA LEU A 114 2.37 -0.76 -5.35
C LEU A 114 1.42 -0.13 -6.38
N VAL A 115 1.16 1.18 -6.27
CA VAL A 115 0.33 1.92 -7.23
C VAL A 115 0.97 1.93 -8.61
N TRP A 116 2.28 2.13 -8.68
CA TRP A 116 3.04 2.11 -9.94
C TRP A 116 3.00 0.73 -10.60
N ALA A 117 3.26 -0.34 -9.84
CA ALA A 117 3.18 -1.70 -10.35
C ALA A 117 1.78 -1.99 -10.91
N TYR A 118 0.72 -1.62 -10.17
CA TYR A 118 -0.65 -1.75 -10.66
C TYR A 118 -0.89 -0.94 -11.94
N TYR A 119 -0.43 0.32 -12.00
CA TYR A 119 -0.56 1.16 -13.19
C TYR A 119 0.10 0.54 -14.42
N VAL A 120 1.35 0.09 -14.30
CA VAL A 120 2.09 -0.52 -15.42
C VAL A 120 1.42 -1.80 -15.91
N LEU A 121 0.95 -2.64 -14.99
CA LEU A 121 0.26 -3.88 -15.35
C LEU A 121 -1.07 -3.65 -16.06
N ASN A 122 -1.84 -2.64 -15.62
CA ASN A 122 -3.17 -2.35 -16.18
C ASN A 122 -3.09 -1.50 -17.46
N VAL A 123 -2.35 -0.39 -17.46
CA VAL A 123 -2.25 0.52 -18.60
C VAL A 123 -1.34 -0.06 -19.70
N GLY A 124 -0.30 -0.79 -19.31
CA GLY A 124 0.53 -1.53 -20.26
C GLY A 124 -0.10 -2.84 -20.76
N GLU A 125 -1.31 -3.19 -20.29
CA GLU A 125 -2.01 -4.45 -20.60
C GLU A 125 -1.13 -5.71 -20.46
N LEU A 126 -0.19 -5.67 -19.51
CA LEU A 126 0.81 -6.73 -19.32
C LEU A 126 0.23 -7.98 -18.65
N MET A 127 -0.97 -7.89 -18.11
CA MET A 127 -1.70 -9.00 -17.51
C MET A 127 -3.03 -9.21 -18.20
N ARG A 128 -3.30 -10.47 -18.56
CA ARG A 128 -4.60 -10.91 -19.09
C ARG A 128 -5.13 -12.04 -18.24
N SER A 129 -6.39 -11.93 -17.83
CA SER A 129 -7.08 -13.02 -17.14
C SER A 129 -7.31 -14.17 -18.13
N THR A 130 -6.81 -15.35 -17.82
CA THR A 130 -7.10 -16.57 -18.59
C THR A 130 -8.45 -17.18 -18.22
N HIS A 131 -9.09 -16.69 -17.16
CA HIS A 131 -10.31 -17.25 -16.57
C HIS A 131 -10.22 -18.74 -16.16
N GLN A 132 -9.01 -19.30 -16.09
CA GLN A 132 -8.78 -20.69 -15.67
C GLN A 132 -8.74 -20.84 -14.15
N VAL A 133 -8.36 -19.78 -13.44
CA VAL A 133 -8.31 -19.74 -11.97
C VAL A 133 -9.52 -18.96 -11.45
N PRO A 134 -10.23 -19.44 -10.40
CA PRO A 134 -11.39 -18.75 -9.86
C PRO A 134 -11.10 -17.30 -9.43
N ALA A 135 -12.05 -16.39 -9.66
CA ALA A 135 -11.88 -14.97 -9.37
C ALA A 135 -11.62 -14.66 -7.87
N TRP A 136 -12.11 -15.48 -6.95
CA TRP A 136 -11.82 -15.28 -5.52
C TRP A 136 -10.34 -15.59 -5.16
N VAL A 137 -9.61 -16.30 -6.02
CA VAL A 137 -8.17 -16.53 -5.86
C VAL A 137 -7.37 -15.37 -6.45
N THR A 138 -7.67 -14.97 -7.69
CA THR A 138 -6.88 -13.99 -8.44
C THR A 138 -7.28 -12.54 -8.20
N GLY A 139 -8.53 -12.29 -7.83
CA GLY A 139 -9.09 -10.96 -7.62
C GLY A 139 -10.44 -10.79 -8.30
N LEU A 140 -11.47 -10.43 -7.53
CA LEU A 140 -12.78 -10.07 -8.08
C LEU A 140 -12.64 -8.84 -8.99
N GLU A 141 -13.24 -8.91 -10.18
CA GLU A 141 -13.19 -7.84 -11.19
C GLU A 141 -11.77 -7.36 -11.54
N GLY A 142 -10.79 -8.27 -11.45
CA GLY A 142 -9.39 -7.95 -11.73
C GLY A 142 -8.68 -7.20 -10.61
N ASN A 143 -9.33 -6.99 -9.46
CA ASN A 143 -8.72 -6.31 -8.33
C ASN A 143 -7.98 -7.31 -7.42
N PRO A 144 -6.63 -7.26 -7.34
CA PRO A 144 -5.86 -8.22 -6.55
C PRO A 144 -6.14 -8.11 -5.04
N LEU A 145 -6.53 -6.95 -4.53
CA LEU A 145 -6.91 -6.78 -3.12
C LEU A 145 -8.21 -7.51 -2.77
N ALA A 146 -9.00 -7.90 -3.77
CA ALA A 146 -10.22 -8.69 -3.61
C ALA A 146 -10.01 -10.20 -3.86
N GLY A 147 -8.75 -10.66 -3.92
CA GLY A 147 -8.40 -12.07 -4.17
C GLY A 147 -7.41 -12.61 -3.15
N LEU A 148 -7.45 -13.92 -2.91
CA LEU A 148 -6.55 -14.55 -1.94
C LEU A 148 -5.07 -14.41 -2.28
N LEU A 149 -4.71 -14.43 -3.57
CA LEU A 149 -3.31 -14.28 -3.98
C LEU A 149 -2.77 -12.91 -3.57
N GLY A 150 -3.52 -11.84 -3.88
CA GLY A 150 -3.12 -10.48 -3.52
C GLY A 150 -3.12 -10.26 -2.00
N ILE A 151 -4.13 -10.76 -1.29
CA ILE A 151 -4.17 -10.72 0.18
C ILE A 151 -2.99 -11.50 0.79
N GLY A 152 -2.64 -12.66 0.24
CA GLY A 152 -1.51 -13.47 0.71
C GLY A 152 -0.17 -12.77 0.53
N LEU A 153 0.07 -12.19 -0.65
CA LEU A 153 1.28 -11.39 -0.92
C LEU A 153 1.35 -10.15 0.01
N LEU A 154 0.23 -9.45 0.18
CA LEU A 154 0.15 -8.29 1.05
C LEU A 154 0.36 -8.68 2.53
N THR A 155 -0.11 -9.86 2.95
CA THR A 155 0.14 -10.39 4.30
C THR A 155 1.63 -10.68 4.52
N GLY A 156 2.31 -11.25 3.52
CA GLY A 156 3.76 -11.46 3.58
C GLY A 156 4.53 -10.14 3.71
N LEU A 157 4.14 -9.13 2.93
CA LEU A 157 4.69 -7.78 2.99
C LEU A 157 4.41 -7.12 4.35
N ALA A 158 3.19 -7.26 4.89
CA ALA A 158 2.81 -6.81 6.21
C ALA A 158 3.70 -7.40 7.30
N GLY A 159 3.92 -8.72 7.28
CA GLY A 159 4.82 -9.40 8.21
C GLY A 159 6.27 -8.92 8.10
N LEU A 160 6.74 -8.62 6.89
CA LEU A 160 8.06 -8.07 6.65
C LEU A 160 8.21 -6.66 7.23
N CYS A 161 7.26 -5.77 6.94
CA CYS A 161 7.21 -4.42 7.50
C CYS A 161 7.09 -4.43 9.02
N PHE A 162 6.24 -5.30 9.57
CA PHE A 162 6.11 -5.49 11.01
C PHE A 162 7.45 -5.89 11.64
N ARG A 163 8.12 -6.89 11.07
CA ARG A 163 9.42 -7.35 11.57
C ARG A 163 10.48 -6.26 11.52
N TRP A 164 10.51 -5.46 10.44
CA TRP A 164 11.46 -4.36 10.30
C TRP A 164 11.14 -3.17 11.20
N ALA A 165 9.86 -2.88 11.43
CA ALA A 165 9.43 -1.82 12.34
C ALA A 165 9.83 -2.10 13.80
N HIS A 166 9.90 -3.39 14.19
CA HIS A 166 10.30 -3.81 15.54
C HIS A 166 11.75 -4.32 15.61
N ALA A 167 12.53 -4.16 14.53
CA ALA A 167 13.93 -4.58 14.54
C ALA A 167 14.73 -3.71 15.53
N PRO A 168 15.60 -4.31 16.36
CA PRO A 168 16.45 -3.54 17.25
C PRO A 168 17.37 -2.62 16.44
N VAL A 169 17.46 -1.37 16.86
CA VAL A 169 18.40 -0.40 16.28
C VAL A 169 19.81 -0.90 16.59
N LYS A 170 20.55 -1.33 15.55
CA LYS A 170 21.99 -1.60 15.69
C LYS A 170 22.62 -0.29 16.17
N ASP A 171 23.33 -0.36 17.30
CA ASP A 171 23.99 0.76 18.01
C ASP A 171 23.12 1.54 19.01
N ALA A 172 22.00 0.98 19.47
CA ALA A 172 21.26 1.56 20.59
C ALA A 172 22.08 1.50 21.91
N PRO A 173 22.12 2.57 22.72
CA PRO A 173 22.78 2.54 24.03
C PRO A 173 22.19 1.43 24.90
N PRO A 174 23.00 0.75 25.75
CA PRO A 174 22.50 -0.24 26.70
C PRO A 174 21.37 0.35 27.56
N GLY A 175 20.24 -0.35 27.67
CA GLY A 175 19.10 0.06 28.49
C GLY A 175 18.07 0.97 27.81
N SER A 176 18.14 1.15 26.49
CA SER A 176 17.08 1.85 25.77
C SER A 176 15.78 1.02 25.72
N PRO A 177 14.60 1.64 25.88
CA PRO A 177 13.33 0.93 25.80
C PRO A 177 13.15 0.34 24.39
N ALA A 178 12.50 -0.83 24.33
CA ALA A 178 12.09 -1.41 23.05
C ALA A 178 11.17 -0.44 22.29
N PRO A 179 11.26 -0.39 20.95
CA PRO A 179 10.36 0.43 20.13
C PRO A 179 8.89 0.01 20.29
#